data_AF-A0AAU9XIM9-F1
#
_entry.id   AF-A0AAU9XIM9-F1
#
_cell.length_a   1.000
_cell.length_b   1.000
_cell.length_c   1.000
_cell.angle_alpha   90.00
_cell.angle_beta   90.00
_cell.angle_gamma   90.00
#
_symmetry.space_group_name_H-M   'P 1'
#
loop_
_entity.id
_entity.type
_entity.pdbx_description
1 polymer ?
#
loop_
_entity_poly.entity_id
_entity_poly.type
_entity_poly.pdbx_seq_one_letter_code
_entity_poly.pdbx_strand_id
1 'polypeptide(L)'
;MAATHRAPKQWCLSKVESINSFENWKQNLIYTLSLDSNFAPFLADGFTWLKKTRGQPLRGLHNDGESVPLARRLTARQKVNFLELMLGQIANYCPIISRNTLVKNSTSLEFIWQTIRQHFGFQVTGAQFIDFSEIHLAADERPEDLYQRLTAFVEDSLLRANGLTHNGQAVQEDEELTPTLENFLVLTWLRLIHPSLPRLVKQRYGTELRSRTLASIKPEISQALNSLLEEIHTSDDARILRAAVADDFRRPRGVPRARPRQPRQDKVCPLCKQAGRSMTNHFLSQCTFLPDSDRRFMVKARQIAGILDNDQEFETSPDSDSPDPDTTLPGPDMVAYRVQTRQSPYMDVFHDHRVVARPPTAVQLEI
;
A
#
# COMPACT_ATOMS: atom_id res chain seq x y z
N MET A 1 14.66 49.61 1.96
CA MET A 1 13.26 49.49 1.52
C MET A 1 12.63 48.36 2.32
N ALA A 2 11.71 48.67 3.23
CA ALA A 2 11.00 47.63 3.97
C ALA A 2 10.10 46.89 2.98
N ALA A 3 10.32 45.59 2.80
CA ALA A 3 9.43 44.74 2.03
C ALA A 3 8.06 44.78 2.73
N THR A 4 7.12 45.53 2.19
CA THR A 4 5.72 45.44 2.60
C THR A 4 5.25 44.03 2.25
N HIS A 5 5.28 43.13 3.24
CA HIS A 5 4.62 41.83 3.16
C HIS A 5 3.14 42.09 2.93
N ARG A 6 2.72 42.16 1.67
CA ARG A 6 1.30 42.25 1.33
C ARG A 6 0.66 40.93 1.71
N ALA A 7 -0.40 41.00 2.51
CA ALA A 7 -1.21 39.85 2.79
C ALA A 7 -1.68 39.20 1.47
N PRO A 8 -1.67 37.86 1.38
CA PRO A 8 -2.18 37.19 0.18
C PRO A 8 -3.65 37.59 -0.02
N LYS A 9 -4.07 37.72 -1.28
CA LYS A 9 -5.42 38.20 -1.64
C LYS A 9 -6.47 37.37 -0.90
N GLN A 10 -7.29 38.01 -0.07
CA GLN A 10 -8.40 37.34 0.61
C GLN A 10 -9.53 37.04 -0.38
N TRP A 11 -10.25 35.95 -0.14
CA TRP A 11 -11.45 35.58 -0.89
C TRP A 11 -12.53 35.03 0.02
N CYS A 12 -13.77 35.03 -0.47
CA CYS A 12 -14.89 34.41 0.22
C CYS A 12 -15.01 32.94 -0.18
N LEU A 13 -15.37 32.07 0.76
CA LEU A 13 -15.74 30.69 0.45
C LEU A 13 -16.96 30.66 -0.46
N SER A 14 -16.90 29.78 -1.47
CA SER A 14 -17.98 29.53 -2.41
C SER A 14 -18.84 28.34 -1.97
N LYS A 15 -19.84 27.97 -2.77
CA LYS A 15 -20.73 26.83 -2.48
C LYS A 15 -20.03 25.47 -2.61
N VAL A 16 -18.94 25.39 -3.37
CA VAL A 16 -18.21 24.16 -3.65
C VAL A 16 -16.74 24.44 -3.42
N GLU A 17 -16.15 23.78 -2.41
CA GLU A 17 -14.74 23.91 -2.06
C GLU A 17 -14.16 22.50 -1.93
N SER A 18 -12.88 22.34 -2.23
CA SER A 18 -12.12 21.14 -1.85
C SER A 18 -11.51 21.34 -0.46
N ILE A 19 -11.08 20.25 0.18
CA ILE A 19 -10.38 20.34 1.47
C ILE A 19 -9.14 21.24 1.37
N ASN A 20 -8.38 21.12 0.29
CA ASN A 20 -7.21 21.95 0.02
C ASN A 20 -7.55 23.43 -0.17
N SER A 21 -8.62 23.76 -0.91
CA SER A 21 -9.02 25.16 -1.08
C SER A 21 -9.50 25.78 0.24
N PHE A 22 -10.21 24.99 1.06
CA PHE A 22 -10.62 25.39 2.40
C PHE A 22 -9.45 25.60 3.35
N GLU A 23 -8.48 24.68 3.42
CA GLU A 23 -7.32 24.84 4.31
C GLU A 23 -6.46 26.04 3.89
N ASN A 24 -6.25 26.24 2.58
CA ASN A 24 -5.58 27.44 2.06
C ASN A 24 -6.31 28.73 2.44
N TRP A 25 -7.64 28.73 2.34
CA TRP A 25 -8.48 29.86 2.77
C TRP A 25 -8.35 30.11 4.27
N LYS A 26 -8.44 29.07 5.09
CA LYS A 26 -8.32 29.15 6.56
C LYS A 26 -6.96 29.73 6.95
N GLN A 27 -5.87 29.26 6.37
CA GLN A 27 -4.52 29.78 6.64
C GLN A 27 -4.38 31.25 6.22
N ASN A 28 -4.89 31.62 5.04
CA ASN A 28 -4.90 33.01 4.60
C ASN A 28 -5.70 33.92 5.54
N LEU A 29 -6.85 33.45 6.00
CA LEU A 29 -7.72 34.18 6.92
C LEU A 29 -7.02 34.37 8.27
N ILE A 30 -6.47 33.31 8.86
CA ILE A 30 -5.72 33.37 10.12
C ILE A 30 -4.54 34.33 10.01
N TYR A 31 -3.76 34.26 8.92
CA TYR A 31 -2.67 35.21 8.67
C TYR A 31 -3.18 36.65 8.64
N THR A 32 -4.30 36.92 7.96
CA THR A 32 -4.80 38.29 7.88
C THR A 32 -5.33 38.79 9.22
N LEU A 33 -6.00 37.93 9.99
CA LEU A 33 -6.46 38.25 11.34
C LEU A 33 -5.28 38.53 12.28
N SER A 34 -4.15 37.83 12.12
CA SER A 34 -2.97 38.01 12.99
C SER A 34 -2.24 39.33 12.76
N LEU A 35 -2.51 40.03 11.65
CA LEU A 35 -1.97 41.38 11.40
C LEU A 35 -2.55 42.42 12.37
N ASP A 36 -3.74 42.19 12.94
CA ASP A 36 -4.28 43.02 14.01
C ASP A 36 -3.89 42.46 15.38
N SER A 37 -3.03 43.19 16.09
CA SER A 37 -2.55 42.80 17.42
C SER A 37 -3.68 42.62 18.44
N ASN A 38 -4.84 43.25 18.24
CA ASN A 38 -5.99 43.10 19.13
C ASN A 38 -6.65 41.72 19.02
N PHE A 39 -6.42 41.00 17.92
CA PHE A 39 -6.97 39.65 17.71
C PHE A 39 -6.04 38.54 18.22
N ALA A 40 -4.75 38.84 18.41
CA ALA A 40 -3.75 37.85 18.83
C ALA A 40 -4.18 36.98 20.03
N PRO A 41 -4.82 37.50 21.10
CA PRO A 41 -5.27 36.68 22.22
C PRO A 41 -6.32 35.63 21.84
N PHE A 42 -7.15 35.90 20.83
CA PHE A 42 -8.24 35.02 20.39
C PHE A 42 -7.79 33.98 19.37
N LEU A 43 -6.64 34.21 18.71
CA LEU A 43 -6.03 33.29 17.76
C LEU A 43 -5.16 32.22 18.43
N ALA A 44 -4.90 32.34 19.74
CA ALA A 44 -4.13 31.37 20.49
C ALA A 44 -4.88 30.03 20.61
N ASP A 45 -4.14 28.93 20.50
CA ASP A 45 -4.70 27.58 20.60
C ASP A 45 -5.38 27.37 21.96
N GLY A 46 -6.56 26.75 21.92
CA GLY A 46 -7.36 26.48 23.13
C GLY A 46 -8.10 27.68 23.72
N PHE A 47 -7.98 28.89 23.15
CA PHE A 47 -8.76 30.03 23.62
C PHE A 47 -10.26 29.80 23.36
N THR A 48 -11.09 29.99 24.40
CA THR A 48 -12.54 29.78 24.33
C THR A 48 -13.31 30.98 24.88
N TRP A 49 -14.56 31.13 24.42
CA TRP A 49 -15.50 32.14 24.87
C TRP A 49 -16.91 31.56 24.96
N LEU A 50 -17.80 32.24 25.68
CA LEU A 50 -19.20 31.84 25.80
C LEU A 50 -20.07 32.40 24.67
N LYS A 51 -21.22 31.77 24.46
CA LYS A 51 -22.22 32.22 23.48
C LYS A 51 -22.74 33.62 23.84
N LYS A 52 -23.02 34.44 22.82
CA LYS A 52 -23.64 35.76 23.03
C LYS A 52 -25.11 35.58 23.34
N THR A 53 -25.47 35.83 24.58
CA THR A 53 -26.87 35.87 25.04
C THR A 53 -27.13 37.21 25.75
N ARG A 54 -28.41 37.54 25.96
CA ARG A 54 -28.79 38.75 26.71
C ARG A 54 -28.24 38.71 28.15
N GLY A 55 -28.15 37.53 28.76
CA GLY A 55 -27.61 37.33 30.11
C GLY A 55 -26.08 37.23 30.16
N GLN A 56 -25.40 36.99 29.04
CA GLN A 56 -23.94 36.87 28.97
C GLN A 56 -23.36 37.75 27.84
N PRO A 57 -23.52 39.08 27.92
CA PRO A 57 -23.03 39.99 26.89
C PRO A 57 -21.50 40.03 26.82
N LEU A 58 -20.82 39.65 27.91
CA LEU A 58 -19.36 39.66 28.00
C LEU A 58 -18.70 38.33 27.58
N ARG A 59 -19.50 37.30 27.26
CA ARG A 59 -19.01 36.00 26.78
C ARG A 59 -17.96 35.33 27.68
N GLY A 60 -18.01 35.58 28.98
CA GLY A 60 -17.03 35.04 29.94
C GLY A 60 -15.67 35.75 29.93
N LEU A 61 -15.52 36.88 29.22
CA LEU A 61 -14.29 37.65 29.20
C LEU A 61 -14.21 38.58 30.43
N HIS A 62 -13.02 38.68 31.00
CA HIS A 62 -12.71 39.50 32.16
C HIS A 62 -11.71 40.61 31.83
N ASN A 63 -11.70 41.66 32.66
CA ASN A 63 -10.71 42.75 32.56
C ASN A 63 -9.29 42.18 32.70
N ASP A 64 -8.31 42.83 32.06
CA ASP A 64 -6.91 42.51 32.34
C ASP A 64 -6.53 42.80 33.79
N GLY A 65 -5.77 41.87 34.37
CA GLY A 65 -5.26 41.98 35.72
C GLY A 65 -4.05 42.91 35.82
N GLU A 66 -3.48 42.98 37.02
CA GLU A 66 -2.36 43.88 37.29
C GLU A 66 -1.06 43.51 36.56
N SER A 67 -0.96 42.25 36.10
CA SER A 67 0.17 41.70 35.34
C SER A 67 0.37 42.32 33.95
N VAL A 68 -0.65 42.98 33.40
CA VAL A 68 -0.56 43.67 32.11
C VAL A 68 -0.16 45.13 32.34
N PRO A 69 0.82 45.70 31.61
CA PRO A 69 1.17 47.11 31.71
C PRO A 69 -0.05 48.01 31.52
N LEU A 70 -0.18 49.06 32.34
CA LEU A 70 -1.38 49.89 32.41
C LEU A 70 -1.79 50.48 31.04
N ALA A 71 -0.80 50.81 30.20
CA ALA A 71 -1.00 51.33 28.83
C ALA A 71 -1.61 50.31 27.85
N ARG A 72 -1.59 49.00 28.17
CA ARG A 72 -2.11 47.91 27.34
C ARG A 72 -3.29 47.17 27.97
N ARG A 73 -3.73 47.57 29.17
CA ARG A 73 -4.85 46.93 29.85
C ARG A 73 -6.15 47.16 29.08
N LEU A 74 -6.86 46.07 28.82
CA LEU A 74 -8.16 46.06 28.20
C LEU A 74 -9.25 45.68 29.21
N THR A 75 -10.36 46.39 29.13
CA THR A 75 -11.61 46.00 29.80
C THR A 75 -12.22 44.78 29.11
N ALA A 76 -13.04 44.01 29.85
CA ALA A 76 -13.84 42.93 29.31
C ALA A 76 -14.68 43.40 28.10
N ARG A 77 -15.21 44.62 28.15
CA ARG A 77 -15.99 45.20 27.05
C ARG A 77 -15.13 45.44 25.81
N GLN A 78 -13.93 45.98 25.95
CA GLN A 78 -13.01 46.17 24.81
C GLN A 78 -12.62 44.82 24.19
N LYS A 79 -12.30 43.81 25.01
CA LYS A 79 -12.01 42.46 24.52
C LYS A 79 -13.19 41.86 23.75
N VAL A 80 -14.41 42.01 24.26
CA VAL A 80 -15.62 41.56 23.55
C VAL A 80 -15.79 42.28 22.22
N ASN A 81 -15.54 43.59 22.17
CA ASN A 81 -15.64 44.35 20.93
C ASN A 81 -14.63 43.84 19.88
N PHE A 82 -13.38 43.58 20.28
CA PHE A 82 -12.36 43.02 19.39
C PHE A 82 -12.73 41.61 18.92
N LEU A 83 -13.23 40.75 19.82
CA LEU A 83 -13.74 39.43 19.46
C LEU A 83 -14.89 39.53 18.46
N GLU A 84 -15.83 40.46 18.64
CA GLU A 84 -16.95 40.65 17.71
C GLU A 84 -16.52 41.18 16.34
N LEU A 85 -15.49 42.02 16.29
CA LEU A 85 -14.88 42.45 15.03
C LEU A 85 -14.20 41.27 14.31
N MET A 86 -13.41 40.46 15.03
CA MET A 86 -12.76 39.27 14.47
C MET A 86 -13.79 38.27 13.91
N LEU A 87 -14.80 37.91 14.71
CA LEU A 87 -15.87 37.02 14.27
C LEU A 87 -16.68 37.61 13.12
N GLY A 88 -16.85 38.94 13.11
CA GLY A 88 -17.48 39.67 12.02
C GLY A 88 -16.70 39.57 10.70
N GLN A 89 -15.37 39.66 10.76
CA GLN A 89 -14.49 39.48 9.59
C GLN A 89 -14.55 38.04 9.08
N ILE A 90 -14.48 37.04 9.95
CA ILE A 90 -14.63 35.62 9.55
C ILE A 90 -15.97 35.42 8.84
N ALA A 91 -17.07 35.95 9.40
CA ALA A 91 -18.38 35.82 8.79
C ALA A 91 -18.53 36.57 7.45
N ASN A 92 -17.71 37.60 7.19
CA ASN A 92 -17.73 38.29 5.89
C ASN A 92 -17.08 37.44 4.79
N TYR A 93 -16.03 36.68 5.14
CA TYR A 93 -15.34 35.78 4.21
C TYR A 93 -15.91 34.35 4.18
N CYS A 94 -16.86 34.04 5.07
CA CYS A 94 -17.59 32.78 5.10
C CYS A 94 -19.11 33.01 4.99
N PRO A 95 -19.63 33.44 3.82
CA PRO A 95 -21.04 33.76 3.64
C PRO A 95 -21.96 32.53 3.62
N ILE A 96 -21.40 31.34 3.44
CA ILE A 96 -22.12 30.06 3.37
C ILE A 96 -22.67 29.59 4.71
N ILE A 97 -22.03 29.98 5.83
CA ILE A 97 -22.50 29.67 7.17
C ILE A 97 -23.28 30.85 7.71
N SER A 98 -24.38 30.58 8.42
CA SER A 98 -25.16 31.63 9.07
C SER A 98 -24.29 32.51 9.97
N ARG A 99 -24.36 33.82 9.77
CA ARG A 99 -23.65 34.81 10.59
C ARG A 99 -23.96 34.67 12.08
N ASN A 100 -25.18 34.27 12.46
CA ASN A 100 -25.51 34.03 13.86
C ASN A 100 -24.75 32.83 14.44
N THR A 101 -24.52 31.79 13.65
CA THR A 101 -23.73 30.62 14.07
C THR A 101 -22.28 31.05 14.36
N LEU A 102 -21.67 31.79 13.43
CA LEU A 102 -20.28 32.24 13.56
C LEU A 102 -20.08 33.30 14.63
N VAL A 103 -20.98 34.29 14.71
CA VAL A 103 -20.82 35.44 15.59
C VAL A 103 -21.42 35.17 16.97
N LYS A 104 -22.62 34.60 17.10
CA LYS A 104 -23.31 34.49 18.39
C LYS A 104 -23.15 33.12 19.06
N ASN A 105 -23.20 32.04 18.29
CA ASN A 105 -23.26 30.68 18.83
C ASN A 105 -21.91 30.00 18.97
N SER A 106 -20.87 30.49 18.28
CA SER A 106 -19.51 29.97 18.40
C SER A 106 -18.95 30.18 19.80
N THR A 107 -18.10 29.24 20.21
CA THR A 107 -17.41 29.25 21.52
C THR A 107 -15.90 29.12 21.39
N SER A 108 -15.39 28.89 20.18
CA SER A 108 -13.96 28.82 19.85
C SER A 108 -13.79 28.98 18.33
N LEU A 109 -12.55 29.22 17.89
CA LEU A 109 -12.20 29.15 16.47
C LEU A 109 -12.36 27.71 15.94
N GLU A 110 -12.00 26.71 16.74
CA GLU A 110 -12.15 25.32 16.34
C GLU A 110 -13.61 24.94 16.05
N PHE A 111 -14.55 25.42 16.88
CA PHE A 111 -15.97 25.26 16.60
C PHE A 111 -16.35 25.82 15.22
N ILE A 112 -15.80 26.97 14.84
CA ILE A 112 -16.06 27.60 13.53
C ILE A 112 -15.49 26.73 12.41
N TRP A 113 -14.24 26.30 12.51
CA TRP A 113 -13.59 25.46 11.50
C TRP A 113 -14.33 24.14 11.30
N GLN A 114 -14.72 23.48 12.40
CA GLN A 114 -15.53 22.26 12.36
C GLN A 114 -16.89 22.52 11.71
N THR A 115 -17.58 23.61 12.05
CA THR A 115 -18.87 23.96 11.43
C THR A 115 -18.74 24.13 9.91
N ILE A 116 -17.67 24.76 9.43
CA ILE A 116 -17.43 24.95 8.00
C ILE A 116 -17.10 23.62 7.32
N ARG A 117 -16.21 22.81 7.92
CA ARG A 117 -15.88 21.47 7.40
C ARG A 117 -17.13 20.57 7.29
N GLN A 118 -17.99 20.60 8.30
CA GLN A 118 -19.25 19.85 8.30
C GLN A 118 -20.18 20.30 7.17
N HIS A 119 -20.28 21.60 6.88
CA HIS A 119 -21.11 22.11 5.78
C HIS A 119 -20.67 21.59 4.41
N PHE A 120 -19.36 21.46 4.17
CA PHE A 120 -18.83 20.90 2.93
C PHE A 120 -18.78 19.37 2.91
N GLY A 121 -19.07 18.71 4.02
CA GLY A 121 -18.93 17.26 4.13
C GLY A 121 -17.49 16.79 4.19
N PHE A 122 -16.53 17.65 4.58
CA PHE A 122 -15.12 17.28 4.81
C PHE A 122 -14.93 16.42 6.08
N GLN A 123 -15.95 15.67 6.49
CA GLN A 123 -15.81 14.79 7.64
C GLN A 123 -14.92 13.62 7.26
N VAL A 124 -13.84 13.44 8.01
CA VAL A 124 -13.14 12.15 8.04
C VAL A 124 -14.17 11.12 8.50
N THR A 125 -14.54 10.20 7.63
CA THR A 125 -15.45 9.11 7.96
C THR A 125 -14.77 7.81 7.66
N GLY A 126 -15.17 6.73 8.35
CA GLY A 126 -14.68 5.40 7.99
C GLY A 126 -14.97 5.02 6.53
N ALA A 127 -16.01 5.63 5.93
CA ALA A 127 -16.32 5.46 4.51
C ALA A 127 -15.28 6.13 3.60
N GLN A 128 -14.81 7.33 3.93
CA GLN A 128 -13.77 8.02 3.15
C GLN A 128 -12.54 7.12 2.98
N PHE A 129 -12.12 6.39 4.02
CA PHE A 129 -10.96 5.50 3.94
C PHE A 129 -11.14 4.36 2.92
N ILE A 130 -12.37 3.97 2.60
CA ILE A 130 -12.66 2.94 1.58
C ILE A 130 -12.32 3.46 0.18
N ASP A 131 -12.48 4.76 -0.06
CA ASP A 131 -12.16 5.44 -1.33
C ASP A 131 -10.66 5.36 -1.66
N PHE A 132 -9.80 5.00 -0.69
CA PHE A 132 -8.38 4.68 -0.93
C PHE A 132 -8.21 3.59 -1.99
N SER A 133 -9.15 2.65 -2.06
CA SER A 133 -9.13 1.55 -3.02
C SER A 133 -9.34 2.00 -4.47
N GLU A 134 -9.88 3.19 -4.69
CA GLU A 134 -10.12 3.76 -6.02
C GLU A 134 -8.87 4.43 -6.59
N ILE A 135 -7.85 4.68 -5.76
CA ILE A 135 -6.58 5.29 -6.18
C ILE A 135 -5.76 4.32 -7.03
N HIS A 136 -5.52 4.69 -8.28
CA HIS A 136 -4.67 3.98 -9.22
C HIS A 136 -3.77 4.96 -9.99
N LEU A 137 -2.72 4.45 -10.64
CA LEU A 137 -1.86 5.23 -11.53
C LEU A 137 -2.65 5.58 -12.81
N ALA A 138 -2.80 6.87 -13.12
CA ALA A 138 -3.42 7.29 -14.37
C ALA A 138 -2.45 7.18 -15.57
N ALA A 139 -2.99 7.09 -16.79
CA ALA A 139 -2.20 6.78 -17.99
C ALA A 139 -1.03 7.73 -18.28
N ASP A 140 -1.17 9.03 -17.97
CA ASP A 140 -0.16 10.07 -18.19
C ASP A 140 0.41 10.63 -16.88
N GLU A 141 0.18 9.94 -15.78
CA GLU A 141 0.60 10.39 -14.47
C GLU A 141 2.02 9.89 -14.14
N ARG A 142 2.84 10.76 -13.55
CA ARG A 142 4.16 10.34 -13.08
C ARG A 142 3.98 9.51 -11.80
N PRO A 143 4.76 8.43 -11.61
CA PRO A 143 4.71 7.65 -10.38
C PRO A 143 4.87 8.50 -9.11
N GLU A 144 5.66 9.57 -9.16
CA GLU A 144 5.81 10.50 -8.04
C GLU A 144 4.50 11.23 -7.70
N ASP A 145 3.71 11.64 -8.69
CA ASP A 145 2.42 12.32 -8.47
C ASP A 145 1.42 11.36 -7.81
N LEU A 146 1.43 10.08 -8.19
CA LEU A 146 0.66 9.02 -7.52
C LEU A 146 1.05 8.91 -6.04
N TYR A 147 2.35 8.95 -5.72
CA TYR A 147 2.81 8.91 -4.33
C TYR A 147 2.26 10.10 -3.53
N GLN A 148 2.31 11.31 -4.10
CA GLN A 148 1.77 12.50 -3.44
C GLN A 148 0.26 12.37 -3.18
N ARG A 149 -0.51 11.83 -4.13
CA ARG A 149 -1.95 11.59 -3.92
C ARG A 149 -2.23 10.56 -2.82
N LEU A 150 -1.46 9.47 -2.77
CA LEU A 150 -1.57 8.46 -1.71
C LEU A 150 -1.27 9.07 -0.33
N THR A 151 -0.18 9.84 -0.22
CA THR A 151 0.20 10.51 1.03
C THR A 151 -0.85 11.51 1.46
N ALA A 152 -1.27 12.42 0.57
CA ALA A 152 -2.28 13.43 0.89
C ALA A 152 -3.60 12.79 1.35
N PHE A 153 -4.04 11.72 0.67
CA PHE A 153 -5.24 11.00 1.08
C PHE A 153 -5.11 10.42 2.49
N VAL A 154 -3.97 9.79 2.81
CA VAL A 154 -3.76 9.20 4.13
C VAL A 154 -3.66 10.26 5.21
N GLU A 155 -2.96 11.37 4.96
CA GLU A 155 -2.89 12.53 5.87
C GLU A 155 -4.27 13.14 6.14
N ASP A 156 -5.11 13.24 5.10
CA ASP A 156 -6.49 13.69 5.22
C ASP A 156 -7.40 12.69 5.96
N SER A 157 -6.98 11.42 6.02
CA SER A 157 -7.72 10.34 6.67
C SER A 157 -7.28 10.08 8.12
N LEU A 158 -6.18 10.67 8.58
CA LEU A 158 -5.70 10.54 9.96
C LEU A 158 -6.78 11.00 10.94
N LEU A 159 -6.99 10.22 11.98
CA LEU A 159 -8.00 10.52 12.98
C LEU A 159 -7.65 11.81 13.71
N ARG A 160 -8.65 12.65 13.92
CA ARG A 160 -8.52 13.87 14.72
C ARG A 160 -9.46 13.78 15.91
N ALA A 161 -9.23 14.61 16.92
CA ALA A 161 -10.15 14.77 18.05
C ALA A 161 -11.45 15.51 17.62
N ASN A 162 -12.16 14.94 16.64
CA ASN A 162 -13.30 15.53 15.92
C ASN A 162 -14.63 14.82 16.21
N GLY A 163 -14.67 13.95 17.23
CA GLY A 163 -15.88 13.24 17.67
C GLY A 163 -16.09 11.87 17.04
N LEU A 164 -15.16 11.40 16.20
CA LEU A 164 -15.11 9.99 15.79
C LEU A 164 -14.73 9.09 16.98
N THR A 165 -15.25 7.87 16.96
CA THR A 165 -14.82 6.82 17.87
C THR A 165 -14.01 5.78 17.12
N HIS A 166 -12.90 5.37 17.71
CA HIS A 166 -12.09 4.24 17.27
C HIS A 166 -12.23 3.12 18.31
N ASN A 167 -12.65 1.93 17.90
CA ASN A 167 -12.93 0.81 18.80
C ASN A 167 -13.88 1.16 19.97
N GLY A 168 -14.88 2.01 19.71
CA GLY A 168 -15.84 2.48 20.71
C GLY A 168 -15.31 3.53 21.68
N GLN A 169 -14.05 3.97 21.54
CA GLN A 169 -13.45 5.03 22.34
C GLN A 169 -13.35 6.32 21.52
N ALA A 170 -13.65 7.47 22.13
CA ALA A 170 -13.48 8.75 21.48
C ALA A 170 -11.99 9.04 21.27
N VAL A 171 -11.64 9.49 20.06
CA VAL A 171 -10.28 9.94 19.72
C VAL A 171 -9.96 11.19 20.54
N GLN A 172 -8.91 11.13 21.37
CA GLN A 172 -8.54 12.20 22.30
C GLN A 172 -7.44 13.11 21.75
N GLU A 173 -6.58 12.58 20.89
CA GLU A 173 -5.44 13.26 20.31
C GLU A 173 -5.46 13.11 18.78
N ASP A 174 -4.90 14.09 18.09
CA ASP A 174 -4.75 14.04 16.63
C ASP A 174 -3.68 13.00 16.28
N GLU A 175 -4.03 12.08 15.39
CA GLU A 175 -3.13 11.04 14.90
C GLU A 175 -2.06 11.65 14.01
N GLU A 176 -0.82 11.19 14.20
CA GLU A 176 0.31 11.53 13.36
C GLU A 176 0.65 10.39 12.40
N LEU A 177 1.19 10.74 11.23
CA LEU A 177 1.62 9.75 10.25
C LEU A 177 2.77 8.90 10.82
N THR A 178 2.48 7.65 11.15
CA THR A 178 3.47 6.76 11.77
C THR A 178 4.44 6.15 10.75
N PRO A 179 5.68 5.78 11.15
CA PRO A 179 6.63 5.13 10.25
C PRO A 179 6.11 3.84 9.59
N THR A 180 5.25 3.10 10.29
CA THR A 180 4.61 1.90 9.74
C THR A 180 3.64 2.27 8.62
N LEU A 181 2.85 3.32 8.80
CA LEU A 181 1.91 3.81 7.78
C LEU A 181 2.65 4.38 6.56
N GLU A 182 3.77 5.08 6.76
CA GLU A 182 4.67 5.48 5.67
C GLU A 182 5.20 4.28 4.88
N ASN A 183 5.58 3.18 5.55
CA ASN A 183 6.00 1.96 4.87
C ASN A 183 4.86 1.34 4.04
N PHE A 184 3.63 1.36 4.55
CA PHE A 184 2.45 0.89 3.81
C PHE A 184 2.14 1.77 2.60
N LEU A 185 2.32 3.10 2.72
CA LEU A 185 2.20 4.04 1.60
C LEU A 185 3.17 3.67 0.48
N VAL A 186 4.46 3.50 0.78
CA VAL A 186 5.47 3.14 -0.22
C VAL A 186 5.20 1.75 -0.80
N LEU A 187 4.82 0.76 0.00
CA LEU A 187 4.47 -0.56 -0.50
C LEU A 187 3.25 -0.53 -1.44
N THR A 188 2.26 0.29 -1.13
CA THR A 188 1.07 0.48 -1.98
C THR A 188 1.42 1.18 -3.27
N TRP A 189 2.23 2.25 -3.20
CA TRP A 189 2.78 2.95 -4.34
C TRP A 189 3.50 1.99 -5.31
N LEU A 190 4.41 1.14 -4.81
CA LEU A 190 5.10 0.15 -5.64
C LEU A 190 4.14 -0.84 -6.31
N ARG A 191 3.13 -1.32 -5.58
CA ARG A 191 2.13 -2.27 -6.10
C ARG A 191 1.25 -1.67 -7.20
N LEU A 192 0.88 -0.40 -7.06
CA LEU A 192 0.04 0.31 -8.03
C LEU A 192 0.80 0.69 -9.31
N ILE A 193 2.13 0.84 -9.25
CA ILE A 193 2.97 1.02 -10.44
C ILE A 193 3.09 -0.31 -11.21
N HIS A 194 3.51 -1.39 -10.54
CA HIS A 194 3.65 -2.69 -11.18
C HIS A 194 3.64 -3.85 -10.16
N PRO A 195 2.88 -4.94 -10.38
CA PRO A 195 2.73 -6.03 -9.40
C PRO A 195 4.04 -6.74 -9.03
N SER A 196 5.00 -6.82 -9.94
CA SER A 196 6.32 -7.44 -9.67
C SER A 196 7.33 -6.51 -8.98
N LEU A 197 7.04 -5.20 -8.91
CA LEU A 197 8.00 -4.20 -8.43
C LEU A 197 8.38 -4.39 -6.94
N PRO A 198 7.46 -4.68 -6.00
CA PRO A 198 7.84 -4.95 -4.61
C PRO A 198 8.84 -6.10 -4.46
N ARG A 199 8.70 -7.16 -5.28
CA ARG A 199 9.62 -8.31 -5.26
C ARG A 199 11.01 -7.89 -5.76
N LEU A 200 11.07 -7.13 -6.84
CA LEU A 200 12.34 -6.66 -7.39
C LEU A 200 13.04 -5.68 -6.43
N VAL A 201 12.31 -4.75 -5.82
CA VAL A 201 12.84 -3.83 -4.81
C VAL A 201 13.42 -4.61 -3.62
N LYS A 202 12.71 -5.63 -3.12
CA LYS A 202 13.22 -6.49 -2.05
C LYS A 202 14.52 -7.20 -2.43
N GLN A 203 14.66 -7.61 -3.69
CA GLN A 203 15.88 -8.26 -4.19
C GLN A 203 17.04 -7.27 -4.34
N ARG A 204 16.78 -6.07 -4.88
CA ARG A 204 17.79 -5.05 -5.18
C ARG A 204 18.30 -4.32 -3.93
N TYR A 205 17.40 -3.96 -3.02
CA TYR A 205 17.69 -3.16 -1.82
C TYR A 205 17.68 -3.99 -0.53
N GLY A 206 17.84 -5.32 -0.64
CA GLY A 206 17.73 -6.25 0.49
C GLY A 206 18.80 -6.02 1.57
N THR A 207 19.89 -5.33 1.26
CA THR A 207 20.94 -4.93 2.21
C THR A 207 20.55 -3.69 3.01
N GLU A 208 20.02 -2.67 2.35
CA GLU A 208 19.59 -1.40 2.91
C GLU A 208 18.36 -1.58 3.79
N LEU A 209 17.43 -2.43 3.36
CA LEU A 209 16.23 -2.80 4.11
C LEU A 209 16.51 -3.53 5.44
N ARG A 210 17.76 -3.90 5.74
CA ARG A 210 18.15 -4.44 7.04
C ARG A 210 18.30 -3.37 8.12
N SER A 211 18.60 -2.13 7.73
CA SER A 211 18.90 -1.02 8.65
C SER A 211 18.05 0.22 8.41
N ARG A 212 17.31 0.29 7.30
CA ARG A 212 16.44 1.41 6.93
C ARG A 212 15.03 0.90 6.60
N THR A 213 14.03 1.74 6.85
CA THR A 213 12.64 1.43 6.49
C THR A 213 12.44 1.55 4.98
N LEU A 214 11.37 0.94 4.46
CA LEU A 214 10.99 1.07 3.05
C LEU A 214 10.70 2.54 2.70
N ALA A 215 10.06 3.26 3.62
CA ALA A 215 9.84 4.70 3.52
C ALA A 215 11.15 5.48 3.37
N SER A 216 12.15 5.19 4.21
CA SER A 216 13.44 5.87 4.17
C SER A 216 14.23 5.65 2.88
N ILE A 217 14.03 4.52 2.17
CA ILE A 217 14.75 4.23 0.91
C ILE A 217 13.95 4.59 -0.35
N LYS A 218 12.74 5.14 -0.19
CA LYS A 218 11.89 5.56 -1.30
C LYS A 218 12.59 6.54 -2.26
N PRO A 219 13.40 7.51 -1.82
CA PRO A 219 14.13 8.39 -2.75
C PRO A 219 15.04 7.62 -3.71
N GLU A 220 15.78 6.64 -3.21
CA GLU A 220 16.67 5.79 -4.00
C GLU A 220 15.89 4.90 -4.97
N ILE A 221 14.75 4.36 -4.54
CA ILE A 221 13.86 3.57 -5.41
C ILE A 221 13.26 4.45 -6.51
N SER A 222 12.80 5.66 -6.18
CA SER A 222 12.23 6.61 -7.13
C SER A 222 13.25 7.01 -8.20
N GLN A 223 14.50 7.27 -7.80
CA GLN A 223 15.58 7.56 -8.73
C GLN A 223 15.89 6.39 -9.68
N ALA A 224 15.84 5.15 -9.19
CA ALA A 224 16.09 3.96 -9.99
C ALA A 224 14.86 3.41 -10.74
N LEU A 225 13.68 4.04 -10.57
CA LEU A 225 12.39 3.44 -10.94
C LEU A 225 12.31 3.03 -12.41
N ASN A 226 12.75 3.89 -13.33
CA ASN A 226 12.74 3.58 -14.76
C ASN A 226 13.60 2.36 -15.09
N SER A 227 14.78 2.26 -14.48
CA SER A 227 15.67 1.09 -14.66
C SER A 227 15.06 -0.19 -14.09
N LEU A 228 14.36 -0.10 -12.95
CA LEU A 228 13.64 -1.23 -12.38
C LEU A 228 12.48 -1.70 -13.29
N LEU A 229 11.77 -0.77 -13.92
CA LEU A 229 10.68 -1.10 -14.85
C LEU A 229 11.21 -1.71 -16.14
N GLU A 230 12.32 -1.19 -16.69
CA GLU A 230 13.00 -1.80 -17.84
C GLU A 230 13.49 -3.23 -17.53
N GLU A 231 14.02 -3.47 -16.33
CA GLU A 231 14.42 -4.82 -15.88
C GLU A 231 13.22 -5.77 -15.82
N ILE A 232 12.06 -5.29 -15.38
CA ILE A 232 10.83 -6.07 -15.37
C ILE A 232 10.40 -6.42 -16.79
N HIS A 233 10.31 -5.42 -17.69
CA HIS A 233 9.92 -5.65 -19.08
C HIS A 233 10.85 -6.63 -19.79
N THR A 234 12.16 -6.48 -19.63
CA THR A 234 13.14 -7.40 -20.23
C THR A 234 13.05 -8.81 -19.65
N SER A 235 12.75 -8.96 -18.36
CA SER A 235 12.50 -10.26 -17.74
C SER A 235 11.23 -10.93 -18.28
N ASP A 236 10.17 -10.16 -18.48
CA ASP A 236 8.89 -10.65 -18.98
C ASP A 236 8.98 -11.00 -20.47
N ASP A 237 9.63 -10.19 -21.29
CA ASP A 237 9.92 -10.50 -22.70
C ASP A 237 10.73 -11.79 -22.82
N ALA A 238 11.78 -11.95 -22.00
CA ALA A 238 12.57 -13.18 -21.98
C ALA A 238 11.75 -14.41 -21.52
N ARG A 239 10.73 -14.23 -20.68
CA ARG A 239 9.80 -15.30 -20.29
C ARG A 239 8.84 -15.64 -21.43
N ILE A 240 8.29 -14.64 -22.10
CA ILE A 240 7.38 -14.81 -23.24
C ILE A 240 8.10 -15.52 -24.39
N LEU A 241 9.31 -15.07 -24.76
CA LEU A 241 10.11 -15.71 -25.82
C LEU A 241 10.40 -17.19 -25.50
N ARG A 242 10.75 -17.50 -24.25
CA ARG A 242 10.96 -18.90 -23.82
C ARG A 242 9.67 -19.71 -23.85
N ALA A 243 8.54 -19.14 -23.45
CA ALA A 243 7.24 -19.80 -23.49
C ALA A 243 6.78 -20.06 -24.94
N ALA A 244 6.98 -19.10 -25.85
CA ALA A 244 6.66 -19.25 -27.26
C ALA A 244 7.49 -20.36 -27.93
N VAL A 245 8.80 -20.42 -27.63
CA VAL A 245 9.67 -21.52 -28.09
C VAL A 245 9.20 -22.86 -27.54
N ALA A 246 8.83 -22.94 -26.25
CA ALA A 246 8.31 -24.17 -25.65
C ALA A 246 6.96 -24.62 -26.24
N ASP A 247 6.12 -23.68 -26.70
CA ASP A 247 4.82 -23.97 -27.30
C ASP A 247 4.95 -24.46 -28.77
N ASP A 248 5.98 -24.01 -29.50
CA ASP A 248 6.35 -24.59 -30.80
C ASP A 248 6.76 -26.07 -30.69
N PHE A 249 7.31 -26.49 -29.55
CA PHE A 249 7.59 -27.90 -29.26
C PHE A 249 6.36 -28.68 -28.75
N ARG A 250 5.28 -28.00 -28.31
CA ARG A 250 4.07 -28.62 -27.73
C ARG A 250 2.81 -28.52 -28.58
N ARG A 251 2.86 -27.97 -29.80
CA ARG A 251 1.72 -28.08 -30.74
C ARG A 251 1.33 -29.56 -30.91
N PRO A 252 0.06 -29.95 -30.66
CA PRO A 252 -0.43 -31.26 -31.05
C PRO A 252 -0.28 -31.35 -32.56
N ARG A 253 0.32 -32.43 -33.06
CA ARG A 253 0.32 -32.77 -34.49
C ARG A 253 -1.11 -32.63 -35.02
N GLY A 254 -1.36 -31.52 -35.71
CA GLY A 254 -2.53 -31.39 -36.57
C GLY A 254 -2.57 -32.58 -37.51
N VAL A 255 -3.78 -33.08 -37.75
CA VAL A 255 -4.14 -34.16 -38.68
C VAL A 255 -3.11 -34.31 -39.80
N PRO A 256 -2.50 -35.49 -40.00
CA PRO A 256 -1.42 -35.63 -40.97
C PRO A 256 -1.99 -35.44 -42.38
N ARG A 257 -1.75 -34.25 -42.95
CA ARG A 257 -1.85 -34.04 -44.39
C ARG A 257 -0.81 -34.97 -45.03
N ALA A 258 -1.28 -35.96 -45.78
CA ALA A 258 -0.49 -37.02 -46.37
C ALA A 258 0.74 -36.45 -47.10
N ARG A 259 1.92 -36.52 -46.45
CA ARG A 259 3.20 -36.39 -47.13
C ARG A 259 3.48 -37.72 -47.82
N PRO A 260 4.03 -37.73 -49.05
CA PRO A 260 4.40 -38.97 -49.72
C PRO A 260 5.39 -39.73 -48.84
N ARG A 261 5.06 -41.01 -48.57
CA ARG A 261 5.89 -41.92 -47.78
C ARG A 261 7.31 -41.95 -48.38
N GLN A 262 8.29 -41.40 -47.66
CA GLN A 262 9.68 -41.78 -47.91
C GLN A 262 9.84 -43.26 -47.55
N PRO A 263 10.58 -44.04 -48.37
CA PRO A 263 10.77 -45.46 -48.11
C PRO A 263 11.50 -45.65 -46.78
N ARG A 264 10.91 -46.46 -45.88
CA ARG A 264 11.57 -46.88 -44.65
C ARG A 264 12.83 -47.65 -45.05
N GLN A 265 14.00 -47.10 -44.75
CA GLN A 265 15.25 -47.84 -44.93
C GLN A 265 15.26 -49.01 -43.94
N ASP A 266 15.37 -50.23 -44.46
CA ASP A 266 15.51 -51.43 -43.65
C ASP A 266 16.73 -51.29 -42.73
N LYS A 267 16.55 -51.57 -41.44
CA LYS A 267 17.56 -51.37 -40.41
C LYS A 267 18.64 -52.44 -40.53
N VAL A 268 19.65 -52.23 -41.37
CA VAL A 268 20.72 -53.20 -41.57
C VAL A 268 21.97 -52.80 -40.78
N CYS A 269 22.40 -53.64 -39.85
CA CYS A 269 23.62 -53.48 -39.07
C CYS A 269 24.86 -53.68 -39.97
N PRO A 270 25.72 -52.66 -40.14
CA PRO A 270 26.89 -52.74 -41.01
C PRO A 270 27.87 -53.84 -40.61
N LEU A 271 28.09 -54.03 -39.29
CA LEU A 271 28.99 -55.06 -38.77
C LEU A 271 28.52 -56.47 -39.10
N CYS A 272 27.22 -56.75 -38.89
CA CYS A 272 26.67 -58.06 -39.17
C CYS A 272 26.53 -58.32 -40.67
N LYS A 273 26.29 -57.27 -41.48
CA LYS A 273 26.29 -57.38 -42.95
C LYS A 273 27.68 -57.72 -43.49
N GLN A 274 28.72 -57.03 -43.02
CA GLN A 274 30.09 -57.25 -43.49
C GLN A 274 30.66 -58.60 -43.04
N ALA A 275 30.23 -59.10 -41.87
CA ALA A 275 30.59 -60.42 -41.38
C ALA A 275 29.73 -61.57 -41.96
N GLY A 276 28.83 -61.30 -42.90
CA GLY A 276 28.00 -62.31 -43.56
C GLY A 276 27.01 -63.04 -42.63
N ARG A 277 26.57 -62.39 -41.54
CA ARG A 277 25.70 -63.02 -40.53
C ARG A 277 24.23 -62.96 -40.94
N SER A 278 23.45 -63.96 -40.53
CA SER A 278 22.03 -64.09 -40.87
C SER A 278 21.13 -63.00 -40.25
N MET A 279 21.51 -62.46 -39.09
CA MET A 279 20.70 -61.47 -38.36
C MET A 279 21.26 -60.07 -38.50
N THR A 280 20.94 -59.41 -39.61
CA THR A 280 21.39 -58.03 -39.89
C THR A 280 20.35 -56.97 -39.53
N ASN A 281 19.11 -57.35 -39.20
CA ASN A 281 17.99 -56.43 -38.96
C ASN A 281 18.00 -55.77 -37.57
N HIS A 282 19.04 -55.01 -37.24
CA HIS A 282 19.14 -54.22 -36.00
C HIS A 282 20.06 -53.02 -36.18
N PHE A 283 20.05 -52.09 -35.22
CA PHE A 283 20.97 -50.94 -35.23
C PHE A 283 22.36 -51.33 -34.74
N LEU A 284 23.40 -50.68 -35.27
CA LEU A 284 24.79 -50.87 -34.83
C LEU A 284 24.95 -50.77 -33.30
N SER A 285 24.25 -49.84 -32.66
CA SER A 285 24.29 -49.65 -31.20
C SER A 285 23.73 -50.83 -30.38
N GLN A 286 22.92 -51.67 -31.01
CA GLN A 286 22.32 -52.87 -30.41
C GLN A 286 23.04 -54.16 -30.86
N CYS A 287 24.10 -54.05 -31.66
CA CYS A 287 24.87 -55.20 -32.10
C CYS A 287 25.61 -55.83 -30.91
N THR A 288 25.46 -57.13 -30.73
CA THR A 288 26.16 -57.91 -29.69
C THR A 288 27.66 -58.01 -29.95
N PHE A 289 28.07 -57.87 -31.21
CA PHE A 289 29.45 -57.98 -31.65
C PHE A 289 30.17 -56.63 -31.79
N LEU A 290 29.52 -55.53 -31.37
CA LEU A 290 30.17 -54.22 -31.29
C LEU A 290 31.11 -54.21 -30.07
N PRO A 291 32.41 -53.92 -30.24
CA PRO A 291 33.35 -53.82 -29.13
C PRO A 291 32.91 -52.80 -28.07
N ASP A 292 33.24 -53.06 -26.80
CA ASP A 292 32.82 -52.21 -25.69
C ASP A 292 33.43 -50.79 -25.75
N SER A 293 34.60 -50.63 -26.36
CA SER A 293 35.20 -49.32 -26.66
C SER A 293 34.26 -48.45 -27.51
N ASP A 294 33.69 -49.06 -28.55
CA ASP A 294 32.88 -48.36 -29.56
C ASP A 294 31.45 -48.15 -29.05
N ARG A 295 30.95 -49.11 -28.25
CA ARG A 295 29.69 -48.95 -27.51
C ARG A 295 29.75 -47.74 -26.58
N ARG A 296 30.84 -47.61 -25.81
CA ARG A 296 31.07 -46.46 -24.90
C ARG A 296 31.22 -45.15 -25.67
N PHE A 297 31.91 -45.17 -26.81
CA PHE A 297 32.02 -44.01 -27.70
C PHE A 297 30.65 -43.56 -28.20
N MET A 298 29.80 -44.48 -28.65
CA MET A 298 28.45 -44.17 -29.12
C MET A 298 27.55 -43.61 -28.01
N VAL A 299 27.65 -44.11 -26.78
CA VAL A 299 26.92 -43.56 -25.61
C VAL A 299 27.41 -42.16 -25.28
N LYS A 300 28.74 -41.93 -25.25
CA LYS A 300 29.31 -40.59 -25.04
C LYS A 300 28.92 -39.61 -26.14
N ALA A 301 28.93 -40.03 -27.41
CA ALA A 301 28.51 -39.19 -28.54
C ALA A 301 27.03 -38.79 -28.42
N ARG A 302 26.17 -39.68 -27.91
CA ARG A 302 24.77 -39.35 -27.61
C ARG A 302 24.62 -38.41 -26.42
N GLN A 303 25.44 -38.56 -25.37
CA GLN A 303 25.45 -37.62 -24.24
C GLN A 303 25.93 -36.22 -24.67
N ILE A 304 26.94 -36.13 -25.54
CA ILE A 304 27.43 -34.85 -26.07
C ILE A 304 26.38 -34.19 -26.96
N ALA A 305 25.65 -34.97 -27.77
CA ALA A 305 24.53 -34.47 -28.57
C ALA A 305 23.25 -34.20 -27.74
N GLY A 306 23.17 -34.69 -26.50
CA GLY A 306 22.01 -34.63 -25.60
C GLY A 306 22.04 -33.50 -24.56
N ILE A 307 22.97 -32.55 -24.64
CA ILE A 307 23.02 -31.37 -23.73
C ILE A 307 21.91 -30.33 -24.05
N LEU A 308 20.94 -30.66 -24.90
CA LEU A 308 19.78 -29.80 -25.20
C LEU A 308 18.40 -30.41 -24.87
N ASP A 309 18.30 -31.52 -24.12
CA ASP A 309 17.02 -31.98 -23.57
C ASP A 309 17.25 -32.69 -22.23
N ASN A 310 16.99 -31.99 -21.12
CA ASN A 310 17.03 -32.56 -19.77
C ASN A 310 15.61 -32.77 -19.26
N ASP A 311 15.01 -33.90 -19.61
CA ASP A 311 13.87 -34.49 -18.94
C ASP A 311 14.07 -36.01 -18.90
N GLN A 312 14.65 -36.55 -17.81
CA GLN A 312 14.33 -37.89 -17.35
C GLN A 312 14.65 -38.11 -15.87
N GLU A 313 13.55 -38.20 -15.12
CA GLU A 313 13.26 -38.99 -13.93
C GLU A 313 14.37 -39.97 -13.48
N PHE A 314 14.89 -39.74 -12.27
CA PHE A 314 15.62 -40.75 -11.52
C PHE A 314 14.65 -41.52 -10.63
N GLU A 315 14.40 -42.79 -10.98
CA GLU A 315 13.92 -43.80 -10.05
C GLU A 315 15.03 -44.14 -9.04
N THR A 316 14.68 -44.12 -7.75
CA THR A 316 15.48 -44.75 -6.70
C THR A 316 14.59 -45.72 -5.94
N SER A 317 15.03 -46.99 -5.90
CA SER A 317 14.35 -48.17 -5.33
C SER A 317 14.14 -48.06 -3.80
N PRO A 318 13.12 -48.74 -3.23
CA PRO A 318 12.77 -48.65 -1.81
C PRO A 318 13.46 -49.72 -0.96
N ASP A 319 13.84 -49.35 0.26
CA ASP A 319 14.09 -50.26 1.39
C ASP A 319 13.21 -49.79 2.56
N SER A 320 12.28 -50.64 3.02
CA SER A 320 11.82 -50.72 4.42
C SER A 320 10.87 -51.89 4.60
N ASP A 321 11.11 -52.62 5.68
CA ASP A 321 10.45 -53.84 6.13
C ASP A 321 8.93 -53.73 6.31
N SER A 322 8.25 -54.83 5.98
CA SER A 322 6.86 -55.22 6.34
C SER A 322 6.68 -55.35 7.88
N PRO A 323 5.46 -55.47 8.47
CA PRO A 323 4.18 -55.86 7.84
C PRO A 323 2.89 -55.13 8.31
N ASP A 324 1.88 -55.10 7.42
CA ASP A 324 0.44 -54.94 7.71
C ASP A 324 -0.15 -56.25 8.33
N PRO A 325 -1.43 -56.34 8.81
CA PRO A 325 -2.57 -55.43 8.66
C PRO A 325 -3.46 -55.23 9.91
N ASP A 326 -4.34 -54.22 9.91
CA ASP A 326 -5.77 -54.52 10.17
C ASP A 326 -6.72 -53.48 9.56
N THR A 327 -7.88 -54.02 9.19
CA THR A 327 -8.91 -53.51 8.31
C THR A 327 -9.92 -52.67 9.09
N THR A 328 -10.26 -51.45 8.64
CA THR A 328 -11.64 -50.91 8.75
C THR A 328 -11.80 -49.58 8.00
N LEU A 329 -12.69 -49.56 7.00
CA LEU A 329 -13.32 -48.34 6.47
C LEU A 329 -14.42 -47.88 7.45
N PRO A 330 -14.62 -46.56 7.64
CA PRO A 330 -15.81 -45.95 7.03
C PRO A 330 -15.71 -44.44 6.67
N GLY A 331 -16.53 -44.03 5.68
CA GLY A 331 -17.23 -42.73 5.66
C GLY A 331 -16.59 -41.54 4.90
N PRO A 332 -17.35 -40.77 4.08
CA PRO A 332 -16.83 -39.59 3.37
C PRO A 332 -16.93 -38.34 4.26
N ASP A 333 -15.82 -37.88 4.81
CA ASP A 333 -15.78 -36.64 5.59
C ASP A 333 -15.28 -35.44 4.78
N MET A 334 -15.96 -34.32 4.99
CA MET A 334 -15.73 -33.01 4.38
C MET A 334 -14.26 -32.57 4.50
N VAL A 335 -13.66 -32.21 3.36
CA VAL A 335 -12.31 -31.64 3.30
C VAL A 335 -12.33 -30.21 3.83
N ALA A 336 -12.02 -30.03 5.12
CA ALA A 336 -11.65 -28.74 5.67
C ALA A 336 -10.23 -28.38 5.20
N TYR A 337 -10.10 -27.38 4.33
CA TYR A 337 -8.80 -26.80 3.96
C TYR A 337 -8.15 -26.18 5.20
N ARG A 338 -7.15 -26.84 5.78
CA ARG A 338 -6.28 -26.23 6.80
C ARG A 338 -5.37 -25.20 6.13
N VAL A 339 -5.70 -23.92 6.30
CA VAL A 339 -4.81 -22.81 5.95
C VAL A 339 -3.63 -22.82 6.93
N GLN A 340 -2.42 -23.01 6.42
CA GLN A 340 -1.19 -22.86 7.20
C GLN A 340 -0.93 -21.37 7.44
N THR A 341 -1.38 -20.84 8.59
CA THR A 341 -1.04 -19.50 9.04
C THR A 341 0.40 -19.49 9.56
N ARG A 342 1.32 -18.89 8.80
CA ARG A 342 2.63 -18.49 9.33
C ARG A 342 2.42 -17.24 10.19
N GLN A 343 2.72 -17.33 11.48
CA GLN A 343 2.71 -16.14 12.35
C GLN A 343 3.74 -15.12 11.84
N SER A 344 3.28 -13.90 11.61
CA SER A 344 4.19 -12.77 11.39
C SER A 344 4.84 -12.37 12.73
N PRO A 345 6.05 -11.78 12.72
CA PRO A 345 6.67 -11.26 13.94
C PRO A 345 5.71 -10.28 14.64
N TYR A 346 5.60 -10.38 15.96
CA TYR A 346 4.75 -9.51 16.76
C TYR A 346 5.54 -8.28 17.23
N MET A 347 4.83 -7.16 17.35
CA MET A 347 5.31 -5.93 17.99
C MET A 347 4.43 -5.71 19.20
N ASP A 348 5.02 -5.65 20.40
CA ASP A 348 4.28 -5.33 21.62
C ASP A 348 3.94 -3.85 21.61
N VAL A 349 2.72 -3.53 21.19
CA VAL A 349 2.17 -2.17 21.27
C VAL A 349 1.36 -2.07 22.55
N PHE A 350 1.82 -1.23 23.46
CA PHE A 350 1.16 -0.99 24.73
C PHE A 350 0.05 0.05 24.54
N HIS A 351 -1.17 -0.30 24.90
CA HIS A 351 -2.22 0.66 25.18
C HIS A 351 -2.68 0.42 26.63
N ASP A 352 -2.51 1.43 27.48
CA ASP A 352 -3.06 1.48 28.84
C ASP A 352 -2.69 0.28 29.74
N HIS A 353 -1.43 -0.19 29.64
CA HIS A 353 -0.82 -1.23 30.49
C HIS A 353 -1.61 -2.55 30.64
N ARG A 354 -2.45 -2.93 29.67
CA ARG A 354 -3.17 -4.21 29.69
C ARG A 354 -2.69 -5.12 28.57
N VAL A 355 -2.21 -6.30 28.97
CA VAL A 355 -1.85 -7.38 28.03
C VAL A 355 -3.15 -8.00 27.49
N VAL A 356 -3.40 -7.88 26.18
CA VAL A 356 -4.40 -8.71 25.51
C VAL A 356 -3.74 -10.05 25.17
N ALA A 357 -3.59 -10.90 26.18
CA ALA A 357 -3.24 -12.30 25.98
C ALA A 357 -4.53 -13.04 25.59
N ARG A 358 -4.50 -13.71 24.44
CA ARG A 358 -5.52 -14.72 24.09
C ARG A 358 -5.57 -15.76 25.22
N PRO A 359 -6.75 -16.14 25.73
CA PRO A 359 -6.82 -17.29 26.62
C PRO A 359 -6.42 -18.54 25.82
N PRO A 360 -5.69 -19.49 26.43
CA PRO A 360 -5.36 -20.75 25.79
C PRO A 360 -6.65 -21.53 25.51
N THR A 361 -6.70 -22.13 24.34
CA THR A 361 -7.69 -23.13 23.94
C THR A 361 -7.81 -24.21 25.00
N ALA A 362 -8.87 -24.15 25.81
CA ALA A 362 -9.32 -25.28 26.62
C ALA A 362 -10.44 -25.98 25.86
N VAL A 363 -10.11 -27.16 25.35
CA VAL A 363 -11.08 -28.18 24.96
C VAL A 363 -11.78 -28.63 26.24
N GLN A 364 -13.08 -28.39 26.36
CA GLN A 364 -13.93 -29.11 27.30
C GLN A 364 -15.10 -29.70 26.52
N LEU A 365 -15.00 -31.02 26.35
CA LEU A 365 -16.09 -31.92 26.04
C LEU A 365 -17.09 -31.88 27.20
N GLU A 366 -18.35 -31.58 26.91
CA GLU A 366 -19.47 -32.08 27.69
C GLU A 366 -20.53 -32.64 26.73
N ILE A 367 -21.18 -33.68 27.24
CA ILE A 367 -21.93 -34.77 26.58
C ILE A 367 -23.18 -34.30 25.84
#